data_AF-A0A9D6YZJ6-F1
#
_entry.id   AF-A0A9D6YZJ6-F1
#
_cell.length_a   1.000
_cell.length_b   1.000
_cell.length_c   1.000
_cell.angle_alpha   90.00
_cell.angle_beta   90.00
_cell.angle_gamma   90.00
#
_symmetry.space_group_name_H-M   'P 1'
#
loop_
_entity.id
_entity.type
_entity.pdbx_description
1 polymer ?
#
loop_
_entity_poly.entity_id
_entity_poly.type
_entity_poly.pdbx_seq_one_letter_code
_entity_poly.pdbx_strand_id
1 'polypeptide(L)'
;MEIGKVGPQAEAPVMPAAHLLTPQQRREQDQLIRAVQSLNESQLFGQNSELSFSIDRYTKKPVVRLVDKSTKEVIRQIPPEYVLRLAEDAE
;
A
#
# COMPACT_ATOMS: atom_id res chain seq x y z
N MET A 1 -34.05 8.52 42.70
CA MET A 1 -32.89 9.24 42.13
C MET A 1 -31.67 8.33 42.26
N GLU A 2 -30.85 8.31 41.22
CA GLU A 2 -29.49 7.76 41.12
C GLU A 2 -29.35 6.23 41.19
N ILE A 3 -29.29 5.51 40.07
CA ILE A 3 -28.22 5.37 39.04
C ILE A 3 -26.93 4.72 39.55
N GLY A 4 -26.64 3.56 38.98
CA GLY A 4 -25.38 2.82 39.16
C GLY A 4 -25.49 1.44 38.50
N LYS A 5 -25.84 1.41 37.21
CA LYS A 5 -26.08 0.18 36.45
C LYS A 5 -24.76 -0.58 36.23
N VAL A 6 -24.82 -1.85 36.59
CA VAL A 6 -24.04 -3.02 36.17
C VAL A 6 -23.24 -2.93 34.85
N GLY A 7 -22.04 -3.50 34.87
CA GLY A 7 -21.54 -4.38 33.78
C GLY A 7 -20.36 -3.87 32.94
N PRO A 8 -19.22 -4.60 32.90
CA PRO A 8 -18.12 -4.34 31.97
C PRO A 8 -18.47 -4.98 30.62
N GLN A 9 -18.64 -4.19 29.57
CA GLN A 9 -18.75 -4.74 28.23
C GLN A 9 -18.26 -3.73 27.19
N ALA A 10 -16.94 -3.56 27.19
CA ALA A 10 -16.22 -3.16 26.00
C ALA A 10 -16.01 -4.41 25.12
N GLU A 11 -17.11 -4.95 24.59
CA GLU A 11 -17.07 -5.93 23.50
C GLU A 11 -17.84 -5.31 22.35
N ALA A 12 -17.14 -4.48 21.58
CA ALA A 12 -17.60 -4.11 20.26
C ALA A 12 -17.56 -5.37 19.36
N PRO A 13 -18.61 -5.64 18.58
CA PRO A 13 -18.79 -6.89 17.87
C PRO A 13 -17.77 -7.07 16.73
N VAL A 14 -17.42 -8.33 16.51
CA VAL A 14 -16.45 -8.84 15.54
C VAL A 14 -17.04 -8.97 14.11
N MET A 15 -16.53 -8.13 13.17
CA MET A 15 -16.20 -8.36 11.72
C MET A 15 -17.35 -8.66 10.71
N PRO A 16 -17.22 -8.51 9.35
CA PRO A 16 -16.01 -8.44 8.50
C PRO A 16 -16.01 -7.42 7.29
N ALA A 17 -14.87 -7.36 6.57
CA ALA A 17 -14.77 -7.02 5.12
C ALA A 17 -14.77 -5.56 4.63
N ALA A 18 -13.85 -4.74 5.15
CA ALA A 18 -13.00 -3.87 4.33
C ALA A 18 -11.80 -3.52 5.19
N HIS A 19 -10.58 -3.65 4.69
CA HIS A 19 -9.40 -3.21 5.43
C HIS A 19 -9.54 -1.70 5.64
N LEU A 20 -10.09 -1.27 6.78
CA LEU A 20 -10.07 0.12 7.21
C LEU A 20 -8.60 0.43 7.48
N LEU A 21 -7.90 0.80 6.41
CA LEU A 21 -6.55 1.32 6.48
C LEU A 21 -6.56 2.36 7.60
N THR A 22 -5.78 2.09 8.64
CA THR A 22 -5.57 3.07 9.71
C THR A 22 -5.15 4.40 9.06
N PRO A 23 -5.42 5.56 9.70
CA PRO A 23 -4.94 6.84 9.17
C PRO A 23 -3.44 6.83 8.83
N GLN A 24 -2.65 6.01 9.53
CA GLN A 24 -1.24 5.78 9.22
C GLN A 24 -1.05 5.00 7.91
N GLN A 25 -1.72 3.85 7.75
CA GLN A 25 -1.65 3.05 6.52
C GLN A 25 -2.15 3.80 5.27
N ARG A 26 -3.13 4.70 5.43
CA ARG A 26 -3.55 5.58 4.33
C ARG A 26 -2.44 6.52 3.90
N ARG A 27 -1.75 7.16 4.86
CA ARG A 27 -0.60 8.02 4.55
C ARG A 27 0.53 7.24 3.88
N GLU A 28 0.84 6.05 4.37
CA GLU A 28 1.84 5.16 3.75
C GLU A 28 1.44 4.78 2.31
N GLN A 29 0.16 4.46 2.09
CA GLN A 29 -0.35 4.16 0.75
C GLN A 29 -0.28 5.39 -0.17
N ASP A 30 -0.70 6.57 0.29
CA ASP A 30 -0.63 7.82 -0.47
C ASP A 30 0.82 8.15 -0.86
N GLN A 31 1.75 8.03 0.08
CA GLN A 31 3.18 8.21 -0.19
C GLN A 31 3.67 7.21 -1.24
N LEU A 32 3.27 5.96 -1.13
CA LEU A 32 3.66 4.93 -2.07
C LEU A 32 3.10 5.17 -3.47
N ILE A 33 1.84 5.61 -3.58
CA ILE A 33 1.22 5.96 -4.86
C ILE A 33 1.97 7.12 -5.52
N ARG A 34 2.28 8.17 -4.75
CA ARG A 34 3.07 9.31 -5.24
C ARG A 34 4.46 8.87 -5.69
N ALA A 35 5.15 8.07 -4.89
CA ALA A 35 6.46 7.52 -5.25
C ALA A 35 6.40 6.68 -6.53
N VAL A 36 5.42 5.78 -6.65
CA VAL A 36 5.20 4.99 -7.87
C VAL A 36 4.95 5.89 -9.08
N GLN A 37 4.16 6.95 -8.92
CA GLN A 37 3.87 7.91 -9.98
C GLN A 37 5.13 8.67 -10.40
N SER A 38 5.86 9.27 -9.46
CA SER A 38 7.12 9.98 -9.74
C SER A 38 8.13 9.08 -10.45
N LEU A 39 8.34 7.85 -9.99
CA LEU A 39 9.26 6.92 -10.65
C LEU A 39 8.80 6.50 -12.06
N ASN A 40 7.48 6.37 -12.28
CA ASN A 40 6.91 6.10 -13.59
C ASN A 40 7.12 7.30 -14.54
N GLU A 41 7.02 8.54 -14.02
CA GLU A 41 7.28 9.78 -14.76
C GLU A 41 8.77 9.99 -15.06
N SER A 42 9.65 9.67 -14.11
CA SER A 42 11.10 9.69 -14.29
C SER A 42 11.59 8.62 -15.28
N GLN A 43 10.70 7.73 -15.72
CA GLN A 43 11.01 6.67 -16.69
C GLN A 43 12.19 5.76 -16.26
N LEU A 44 12.49 5.72 -14.95
CA LEU A 44 13.69 5.09 -14.39
C LEU A 44 13.80 3.59 -14.72
N PHE A 45 12.66 2.95 -14.95
CA PHE A 45 12.57 1.53 -15.24
C PHE A 45 12.24 1.22 -16.70
N GLY A 46 12.28 2.24 -17.56
CA GLY A 46 12.04 2.15 -18.99
C GLY A 46 10.70 2.76 -19.41
N GLN A 47 10.63 3.15 -20.69
CA GLN A 47 9.41 3.70 -21.29
C GLN A 47 8.28 2.66 -21.44
N ASN A 48 8.66 1.39 -21.53
CA ASN A 48 7.74 0.27 -21.69
C ASN A 48 7.40 -0.42 -20.36
N SER A 49 7.79 0.12 -19.21
CA SER A 49 7.52 -0.52 -17.93
C SER A 49 6.82 0.46 -16.98
N GLU A 50 5.90 -0.05 -16.18
CA GLU A 50 5.14 0.69 -15.18
C GLU A 50 5.21 -0.03 -13.83
N LEU A 51 5.39 0.72 -12.75
CA LEU A 51 5.25 0.22 -11.39
C LEU A 51 3.78 0.13 -11.01
N SER A 52 3.38 -1.00 -10.45
CA SER A 52 2.02 -1.29 -10.00
C SER A 52 2.03 -1.79 -8.56
N PHE A 53 1.22 -1.18 -7.70
CA PHE A 53 1.07 -1.62 -6.33
C PHE A 53 0.24 -2.91 -6.23
N SER A 54 0.66 -3.84 -5.38
CA SER A 54 -0.05 -5.10 -5.12
C SER A 54 0.20 -5.58 -3.69
N ILE A 55 -0.66 -6.44 -3.17
CA ILE A 55 -0.42 -7.12 -1.90
C ILE A 55 -0.04 -8.56 -2.20
N ASP A 56 1.12 -8.99 -1.71
CA ASP A 56 1.55 -10.36 -1.86
C ASP A 56 0.65 -11.28 -1.02
N ARG A 57 0.14 -12.35 -1.64
CA ARG A 57 -0.85 -13.24 -0.99
C ARG A 57 -0.25 -14.15 0.06
N TYR A 58 1.05 -14.47 -0.07
CA TYR A 58 1.76 -15.39 0.81
C TYR A 58 2.21 -14.69 2.08
N THR A 59 2.80 -13.51 1.93
CA THR A 59 3.35 -12.72 3.04
C THR A 59 2.35 -11.72 3.61
N LYS A 60 1.23 -11.47 2.90
CA LYS A 60 0.25 -10.41 3.21
C LYS A 60 0.88 -9.01 3.30
N LYS A 61 2.05 -8.83 2.70
CA LYS A 61 2.78 -7.56 2.70
C LYS A 61 2.48 -6.76 1.43
N PRO A 62 2.41 -5.43 1.52
CA PRO A 62 2.42 -4.57 0.34
C PRO A 62 3.71 -4.78 -0.44
N VAL A 63 3.61 -4.90 -1.76
CA VAL A 63 4.71 -5.02 -2.71
C VAL A 63 4.40 -4.20 -3.95
N VAL A 64 5.42 -3.65 -4.59
CA VAL A 64 5.26 -2.95 -5.87
C VAL A 64 5.86 -3.85 -6.96
N ARG A 65 5.14 -4.02 -8.05
CA ARG A 65 5.53 -4.87 -9.17
C ARG A 65 5.88 -3.99 -10.34
N LEU A 66 7.03 -4.20 -10.95
CA LEU A 66 7.32 -3.63 -12.25
C LEU A 66 6.66 -4.51 -13.30
N VAL A 67 5.77 -3.93 -14.08
CA VAL A 67 4.98 -4.60 -15.11
C VAL A 67 5.34 -4.01 -16.46
N ASP A 68 5.51 -4.86 -17.47
CA ASP A 68 5.66 -4.40 -18.85
C ASP A 68 4.33 -3.84 -19.37
N LYS A 69 4.33 -2.64 -19.95
CA LYS A 69 3.12 -1.99 -20.45
C LYS A 69 2.58 -2.68 -21.70
N SER A 70 3.44 -3.29 -22.51
CA SER A 70 3.13 -3.97 -23.75
C SER A 70 2.58 -5.38 -23.51
N THR A 71 3.24 -6.19 -22.68
CA THR A 71 2.83 -7.58 -22.42
C THR A 71 2.01 -7.77 -21.15
N LYS A 72 1.96 -6.76 -20.27
CA LYS A 72 1.35 -6.83 -18.92
C LYS A 72 1.99 -7.89 -18.03
N GLU A 73 3.22 -8.28 -18.32
CA GLU A 73 3.96 -9.26 -17.52
C GLU A 73 4.72 -8.59 -16.37
N VAL A 74 4.75 -9.25 -15.22
CA VAL A 74 5.53 -8.79 -14.07
C VAL A 74 7.00 -9.09 -14.34
N ILE A 75 7.78 -8.05 -14.60
CA ILE A 75 9.23 -8.12 -14.82
C ILE A 75 9.93 -8.39 -13.49
N ARG A 76 9.51 -7.70 -12.41
CA ARG A 76 10.10 -7.88 -11.06
C ARG A 76 9.17 -7.42 -9.95
N GLN A 77 9.40 -7.92 -8.75
CA GLN A 77 8.76 -7.45 -7.52
C GLN A 77 9.77 -6.66 -6.68
N ILE A 78 9.32 -5.54 -6.16
CA ILE A 78 10.11 -4.53 -5.45
C ILE A 78 9.36 -4.20 -4.14
N PRO A 79 10.04 -4.23 -2.98
CA PRO A 79 9.42 -3.82 -1.73
C PRO A 79 9.00 -2.35 -1.76
N PRO A 80 7.90 -1.97 -1.10
CA PRO A 80 7.38 -0.61 -1.11
C PRO A 80 8.35 0.37 -0.43
N GLU A 81 9.04 -0.06 0.63
CA GLU A 81 10.05 0.73 1.32
C GLU A 81 11.20 1.15 0.38
N TYR A 82 11.53 0.30 -0.60
CA TYR A 82 12.56 0.59 -1.58
C TYR A 82 12.05 1.60 -2.62
N VAL A 83 10.78 1.51 -3.01
CA VAL A 83 10.15 2.50 -3.91
C VAL A 83 10.11 3.88 -3.28
N LEU A 84 9.75 3.96 -1.99
CA LEU A 84 9.75 5.22 -1.26
C LEU A 84 11.13 5.86 -1.27
N ARG A 85 12.18 5.10 -0.95
CA ARG A 85 13.57 5.62 -0.99
C ARG A 85 14.01 6.04 -2.39
N LEU A 86 13.64 5.28 -3.41
CA LEU A 86 13.97 5.65 -4.79
C LEU A 86 13.25 6.92 -5.23
N ALA A 87 12.01 7.11 -4.80
CA ALA A 87 11.28 8.34 -5.11
C ALA A 87 11.87 9.54 -4.37
N GLU A 88 12.32 9.37 -3.12
CA GLU A 88 13.07 10.41 -2.41
C GLU A 88 14.39 10.79 -3.10
N ASP A 89 15.06 9.85 -3.77
CA ASP A 89 16.30 10.11 -4.54
C ASP A 89 16.03 10.68 -5.94
N ALA A 90 14.81 10.52 -6.45
CA ALA A 90 14.38 11.01 -7.76
C ALA A 90 13.81 12.44 -7.73
N GLU A 91 13.62 13.02 -6.55
CA GLU A 91 13.32 14.46 -6.33
C GLU A 91 14.59 15.32 -6.33
#